data_AF-A0AAD6J0S5-F1
#
_entry.id   AF-A0AAD6J0S5-F1
#
_cell.length_a   1.000
_cell.length_b   1.000
_cell.length_c   1.000
_cell.angle_alpha   90.00
_cell.angle_beta   90.00
_cell.angle_gamma   90.00
#
_symmetry.space_group_name_H-M   'P 1'
#
loop_
_entity.id
_entity.type
_entity.pdbx_description
1 polymer ?
#
loop_
_entity_poly.entity_id
_entity_poly.type
_entity_poly.pdbx_seq_one_letter_code
_entity_poly.pdbx_strand_id
1 'polypeptide(L)'
;MSPNANPNHTLKINHLELHPSANHIAFPHPTTMSLSFAEKELFGGAITASVPAAWTDLRKNSGNLTISKPNGGSPFTPPRGLATVIFELNERVEQGDDEASIKFHLSDIFEDEEYKIWESRKLAAGEIPGLPDVPAYSMLVTTPYVENRGNMLGHPSQFVALAIVIIRLEKQKTDIVITANMPHTLAEAAAEKSLCRPGLEAEQGLGDDYTWKPDNAGGALKNLLQVIEEGAKTFRIHDWGLFVHEE
;
A
#
# COMPACT_ATOMS: atom_id res chain seq x y z
N MET A 1 -65.82 7.09 -58.95
CA MET A 1 -64.89 5.95 -59.01
C MET A 1 -63.88 6.10 -57.88
N SER A 2 -64.04 5.33 -56.79
CA SER A 2 -62.94 4.91 -55.90
C SER A 2 -62.28 3.65 -56.52
N PRO A 3 -61.31 2.95 -55.88
CA PRO A 3 -60.40 3.25 -54.75
C PRO A 3 -58.91 2.93 -55.12
N ASN A 4 -57.88 3.18 -54.31
CA ASN A 4 -57.40 2.42 -53.14
C ASN A 4 -56.21 3.21 -52.53
N ALA A 5 -56.18 3.61 -51.25
CA ALA A 5 -55.84 2.83 -50.03
C ALA A 5 -54.44 2.17 -50.12
N ASN A 6 -53.46 2.40 -49.24
CA ASN A 6 -53.52 2.31 -47.76
C ASN A 6 -52.27 3.01 -47.10
N PRO A 7 -52.36 3.57 -45.87
CA PRO A 7 -51.26 4.16 -45.11
C PRO A 7 -50.82 3.32 -43.89
N ASN A 8 -49.82 3.85 -43.15
CA ASN A 8 -49.37 3.52 -41.78
C ASN A 8 -48.28 2.45 -41.58
N HIS A 9 -47.12 2.91 -41.09
CA HIS A 9 -46.25 2.12 -40.23
C HIS A 9 -45.74 3.01 -39.08
N THR A 10 -46.57 3.18 -38.05
CA THR A 10 -46.17 3.66 -36.72
C THR A 10 -45.89 2.43 -35.87
N LEU A 11 -44.64 2.21 -35.50
CA LEU A 11 -44.23 1.14 -34.60
C LEU A 11 -44.85 1.39 -33.22
N LYS A 12 -45.78 0.52 -32.83
CA LYS A 12 -46.34 0.44 -31.47
C LYS A 12 -45.29 -0.17 -30.54
N ILE A 13 -44.98 0.54 -29.46
CA ILE A 13 -44.23 -0.01 -28.33
C ILE A 13 -45.20 -0.91 -27.56
N ASN A 14 -45.00 -2.22 -27.65
CA ASN A 14 -45.73 -3.17 -26.81
C ASN A 14 -45.17 -3.11 -25.40
N HIS A 15 -46.06 -2.81 -24.45
CA HIS A 15 -45.84 -2.97 -23.02
C HIS A 15 -45.72 -4.48 -22.72
N LEU A 16 -44.51 -4.96 -22.49
CA LEU A 16 -44.27 -6.30 -21.94
C LEU A 16 -44.29 -6.17 -20.42
N GLU A 17 -45.35 -6.72 -19.80
CA GLU A 17 -45.39 -6.99 -18.37
C GLU A 17 -44.29 -8.01 -18.03
N LEU A 18 -43.36 -7.62 -17.15
CA LEU A 18 -42.36 -8.52 -16.59
C LEU A 18 -42.88 -9.08 -15.26
N HIS A 19 -43.30 -10.34 -15.28
CA HIS A 19 -43.48 -11.15 -14.07
C HIS A 19 -42.16 -11.32 -13.31
N PRO A 20 -42.16 -11.30 -11.96
CA PRO A 20 -40.97 -11.51 -11.17
C PRO A 20 -40.75 -13.02 -10.95
N SER A 21 -39.81 -13.62 -11.68
CA SER A 21 -39.26 -14.94 -11.30
C SER A 21 -37.80 -14.77 -10.93
N ALA A 22 -37.51 -15.05 -9.66
CA ALA A 22 -36.20 -15.04 -9.06
C ALA A 22 -35.19 -15.91 -9.83
N ASN A 23 -34.03 -15.31 -10.12
CA ASN A 23 -32.73 -15.97 -10.03
C ASN A 23 -31.72 -14.86 -9.75
N HIS A 24 -31.57 -14.53 -8.46
CA HIS A 24 -30.43 -13.76 -7.98
C HIS A 24 -29.18 -14.58 -8.28
N ILE A 25 -28.47 -14.22 -9.34
CA ILE A 25 -27.06 -14.55 -9.46
C ILE A 25 -26.40 -13.75 -8.33
N ALA A 26 -26.17 -14.40 -7.20
CA ALA A 26 -25.33 -13.86 -6.16
C ALA A 26 -23.94 -13.68 -6.78
N PHE A 27 -23.60 -12.45 -7.14
CA PHE A 27 -22.20 -12.09 -7.29
C PHE A 27 -21.54 -12.45 -5.95
N PRO A 28 -20.46 -13.25 -5.95
CA PRO A 28 -19.76 -13.53 -4.71
C PRO A 28 -19.41 -12.16 -4.12
N HIS A 29 -19.92 -11.90 -2.91
CA HIS A 29 -19.37 -10.83 -2.10
C HIS A 29 -17.87 -11.12 -2.05
N PRO A 30 -16.98 -10.14 -2.31
CA PRO A 30 -15.56 -10.34 -2.12
C PRO A 30 -15.39 -10.71 -0.65
N THR A 31 -15.24 -12.01 -0.42
CA THR A 31 -14.86 -12.55 0.88
C THR A 31 -13.55 -11.86 1.17
N THR A 32 -13.49 -11.10 2.25
CA THR A 32 -12.24 -10.51 2.74
C THR A 32 -11.26 -11.66 2.91
N MET A 33 -10.42 -11.91 1.91
CA MET A 33 -9.40 -12.93 2.01
C MET A 33 -8.44 -12.44 3.08
N SER A 34 -8.44 -13.08 4.24
CA SER A 34 -7.41 -12.83 5.25
C SER A 34 -6.06 -13.17 4.61
N LEU A 35 -5.12 -12.22 4.61
CA LEU A 35 -3.76 -12.49 4.17
C LEU A 35 -3.16 -13.61 5.04
N SER A 36 -2.63 -14.64 4.41
CA SER A 36 -1.80 -15.63 5.08
C SER A 36 -0.35 -15.14 5.09
N PHE A 37 0.33 -15.28 6.22
CA PHE A 37 1.73 -14.85 6.38
C PHE A 37 2.67 -16.03 6.51
N ALA A 38 3.91 -15.84 6.08
CA ALA A 38 4.99 -16.78 6.30
C ALA A 38 6.25 -16.01 6.71
N GLU A 39 7.01 -16.57 7.65
CA GLU A 39 8.32 -16.04 8.01
C GLU A 39 9.29 -16.18 6.84
N LYS A 40 10.11 -15.15 6.64
CA LYS A 40 11.18 -15.11 5.64
C LYS A 40 12.49 -14.73 6.33
N GLU A 41 13.56 -15.38 5.89
CA GLU A 41 14.93 -15.01 6.22
C GLU A 41 15.35 -13.81 5.37
N LEU A 42 15.79 -12.75 6.05
CA LEU A 42 16.33 -11.53 5.47
C LEU A 42 17.84 -11.48 5.75
N PHE A 43 18.61 -10.83 4.87
CA PHE A 43 20.07 -10.62 5.06
C PHE A 43 20.85 -11.89 5.44
N GLY A 44 20.62 -12.98 4.71
CA GLY A 44 21.30 -14.26 4.97
C GLY A 44 20.84 -14.99 6.24
N GLY A 45 19.66 -14.65 6.77
CA GLY A 45 19.10 -15.24 8.00
C GLY A 45 19.43 -14.46 9.26
N ALA A 46 20.23 -13.40 9.17
CA ALA A 46 20.53 -12.52 10.30
C ALA A 46 19.28 -11.82 10.87
N ILE A 47 18.26 -11.64 10.03
CA ILE A 47 16.97 -11.07 10.42
C ILE A 47 15.86 -12.00 9.91
N THR A 48 14.76 -12.15 10.67
CA THR A 48 13.50 -12.69 10.14
C THR A 48 12.36 -11.71 10.29
N ALA A 49 11.40 -11.81 9.37
CA ALA A 49 10.11 -11.12 9.46
C ALA A 49 9.06 -11.89 8.65
N SER A 50 7.79 -11.73 9.02
CA SER A 50 6.66 -12.31 8.30
C SER A 50 6.16 -11.37 7.23
N VAL A 51 5.92 -11.92 6.05
CA VAL A 51 5.31 -11.23 4.90
C VAL A 51 4.20 -12.11 4.32
N PRO A 52 3.33 -11.60 3.44
CA PRO A 52 2.32 -12.44 2.81
C PRO A 52 2.95 -13.65 2.13
N ALA A 53 2.46 -14.85 2.46
CA ALA A 53 3.06 -16.12 2.03
C ALA A 53 3.14 -16.27 0.51
N ALA A 54 2.18 -15.65 -0.20
CA ALA A 54 2.13 -15.65 -1.65
C ALA A 54 3.17 -14.72 -2.30
N TRP A 55 3.83 -13.81 -1.56
CA TRP A 55 4.75 -12.85 -2.14
C TRP A 55 6.11 -13.48 -2.47
N THR A 56 6.68 -13.00 -3.58
CA THR A 56 7.95 -13.47 -4.13
C THR A 56 9.06 -12.53 -3.72
N ASP A 57 10.17 -13.11 -3.27
CA ASP A 57 11.41 -12.39 -3.00
C ASP A 57 12.10 -12.03 -4.32
N LEU A 58 12.37 -10.73 -4.52
CA LEU A 58 12.92 -10.18 -5.76
C LEU A 58 14.40 -9.81 -5.66
N ARG A 59 15.16 -10.31 -4.66
CA ARG A 59 16.60 -10.03 -4.52
C ARG A 59 17.36 -10.19 -5.84
N LYS A 60 17.80 -9.07 -6.41
CA LYS A 60 18.73 -9.00 -7.54
C LYS A 60 19.78 -7.94 -7.24
N ASN A 61 20.79 -8.33 -6.47
CA ASN A 61 22.05 -7.61 -6.30
C ASN A 61 22.02 -6.22 -5.63
N SER A 62 20.88 -5.75 -5.09
CA SER A 62 20.71 -4.38 -4.57
C SER A 62 21.04 -4.16 -3.09
N GLY A 63 21.52 -5.17 -2.35
CA GLY A 63 21.72 -5.08 -0.89
C GLY A 63 20.42 -5.05 -0.07
N ASN A 64 19.37 -4.43 -0.60
CA ASN A 64 18.04 -4.32 0.01
C ASN A 64 17.12 -5.48 -0.40
N LEU A 65 16.21 -5.87 0.49
CA LEU A 65 15.28 -6.98 0.27
C LEU A 65 13.89 -6.45 -0.10
N THR A 66 13.50 -6.64 -1.37
CA THR A 66 12.15 -6.36 -1.86
C THR A 66 11.36 -7.64 -2.04
N ILE A 67 10.16 -7.70 -1.46
CA ILE A 67 9.23 -8.82 -1.60
C ILE A 67 7.93 -8.28 -2.20
N SER A 68 7.40 -8.93 -3.23
CA SER A 68 6.26 -8.41 -3.99
C SER A 68 5.19 -9.45 -4.30
N LYS A 69 3.97 -8.98 -4.56
CA LYS A 69 2.88 -9.84 -5.02
C LYS A 69 3.22 -10.45 -6.40
N PRO A 70 2.99 -11.77 -6.63
CA PRO A 70 3.15 -12.36 -7.95
C PRO A 70 2.17 -11.73 -8.94
N ASN A 71 2.62 -11.46 -10.16
CA ASN A 71 1.74 -11.04 -11.25
C ASN A 71 0.72 -12.16 -11.56
N GLY A 72 -0.53 -11.97 -11.17
CA GLY A 72 -1.61 -12.95 -11.33
C GLY A 72 -2.24 -13.03 -12.72
N GLY A 73 -1.48 -12.80 -13.82
CA GLY A 73 -2.08 -12.80 -15.16
C GLY A 73 -1.08 -12.91 -16.31
N SER A 74 -1.57 -13.49 -17.42
CA SER A 74 -0.93 -13.68 -18.73
C SER A 74 0.14 -12.63 -19.10
N PRO A 75 1.24 -13.03 -19.79
CA PRO A 75 2.38 -12.16 -20.16
C PRO A 75 2.02 -10.89 -20.98
N PHE A 76 0.76 -10.73 -21.38
CA PHE A 76 0.25 -9.56 -22.12
C PHE A 76 -0.51 -8.55 -21.23
N THR A 77 -0.62 -8.78 -19.92
CA THR A 77 -1.19 -7.78 -18.99
C THR A 77 -0.08 -6.85 -18.54
N PRO A 78 -0.19 -5.52 -18.73
CA PRO A 78 0.80 -4.59 -18.21
C PRO A 78 0.97 -4.83 -16.69
N PRO A 79 2.20 -4.77 -16.16
CA PRO A 79 2.45 -4.96 -14.74
C PRO A 79 1.68 -3.88 -13.97
N ARG A 80 0.54 -4.27 -13.40
CA ARG A 80 -0.17 -3.43 -12.43
C ARG A 80 0.76 -3.26 -11.25
N GLY A 81 0.96 -2.02 -10.80
CA GLY A 81 1.86 -1.63 -9.72
C GLY A 81 1.97 -2.71 -8.66
N LEU A 82 3.18 -3.26 -8.52
CA LEU A 82 3.44 -4.35 -7.60
C LEU A 82 3.29 -3.81 -6.18
N ALA A 83 2.38 -4.41 -5.39
CA ALA A 83 2.47 -4.24 -3.95
C ALA A 83 3.79 -4.83 -3.49
N THR A 84 4.56 -4.07 -2.70
CA THR A 84 5.88 -4.48 -2.21
C THR A 84 6.02 -4.25 -0.74
N VAL A 85 6.96 -4.96 -0.11
CA VAL A 85 7.54 -4.62 1.18
C VAL A 85 9.04 -4.66 1.02
N ILE A 86 9.70 -3.62 1.52
CA ILE A 86 11.13 -3.40 1.39
C ILE A 86 11.70 -3.29 2.81
N PHE A 87 12.78 -4.01 3.06
CA PHE A 87 13.57 -3.90 4.29
C PHE A 87 14.95 -3.36 3.92
N GLU A 88 15.32 -2.25 4.53
CA GLU A 88 16.56 -1.52 4.25
C GLU A 88 17.31 -1.28 5.56
N LEU A 89 18.63 -1.43 5.50
CA LEU A 89 19.54 -1.12 6.60
C LEU A 89 20.33 0.12 6.18
N ASN A 90 19.95 1.27 6.74
CA ASN A 90 20.55 2.55 6.41
C ASN A 90 21.50 2.98 7.52
N GLU A 91 22.51 3.77 7.16
CA GLU A 91 23.29 4.50 8.16
C GLU A 91 22.35 5.36 9.00
N ARG A 92 22.63 5.43 10.30
CA ARG A 92 21.85 6.25 11.22
C ARG A 92 22.01 7.72 10.85
N VAL A 93 20.88 8.37 10.66
CA VAL A 93 20.83 9.80 10.40
C VAL A 93 20.57 10.53 11.71
N GLU A 94 21.39 11.54 12.01
CA GLU A 94 21.20 12.45 13.14
C GLU A 94 21.00 13.87 12.62
N GLN A 95 19.73 14.26 12.43
CA GLN A 95 19.32 15.58 11.94
C GLN A 95 18.60 16.34 13.05
N GLY A 96 19.32 16.73 14.10
CA GLY A 96 18.73 17.44 15.23
C GLY A 96 17.92 16.52 16.14
N ASP A 97 16.63 16.32 15.86
CA ASP A 97 15.75 15.42 16.62
C ASP A 97 15.28 14.20 15.79
N ASP A 98 14.55 13.29 16.46
CA ASP A 98 14.02 12.08 15.84
C ASP A 98 13.07 12.41 14.67
N GLU A 99 12.23 13.45 14.80
CA GLU A 99 11.26 13.82 13.78
C GLU A 99 11.95 14.32 12.51
N ALA A 100 12.96 15.17 12.66
CA ALA A 100 13.76 15.67 11.55
C ALA A 100 14.61 14.56 10.90
N SER A 101 15.13 13.60 11.69
CA SER A 101 15.84 12.42 11.17
C SER A 101 14.91 11.49 10.38
N ILE A 102 13.67 11.31 10.84
CA ILE A 102 12.64 10.54 10.13
C ILE A 102 12.25 11.23 8.81
N LYS A 103 12.05 12.55 8.82
CA LYS A 103 11.75 13.32 7.61
C LYS A 103 12.88 13.26 6.59
N PHE A 104 14.12 13.11 7.02
CA PHE A 104 15.25 12.90 6.12
C PHE A 104 15.12 11.58 5.35
N HIS A 105 14.79 10.47 6.02
CA HIS A 105 14.51 9.19 5.33
C HIS A 105 13.35 9.33 4.33
N LEU A 106 12.31 10.11 4.65
CA LEU A 106 11.23 10.39 3.70
C LEU A 106 11.72 11.17 2.48
N SER A 107 12.61 12.17 2.66
CA SER A 107 13.16 12.92 1.53
C SER A 107 14.00 12.07 0.59
N ASP A 108 14.65 11.02 1.10
CA ASP A 108 15.37 10.06 0.26
C ASP A 108 14.42 9.11 -0.50
N ILE A 109 13.29 8.73 0.12
CA ILE A 109 12.28 7.87 -0.50
C ILE A 109 11.53 8.59 -1.63
N PHE A 110 11.15 9.84 -1.42
CA PHE A 110 10.31 10.59 -2.36
C PHE A 110 11.08 11.56 -3.25
N GLU A 111 12.31 11.93 -2.90
CA GLU A 111 13.10 12.95 -3.62
C GLU A 111 12.27 14.22 -3.91
N ASP A 112 11.95 14.48 -5.18
CA ASP A 112 11.15 15.62 -5.66
C ASP A 112 9.66 15.27 -5.88
N GLU A 113 9.23 14.04 -5.56
CA GLU A 113 7.83 13.62 -5.69
C GLU A 113 6.94 14.21 -4.58
N GLU A 114 5.72 14.58 -4.96
CA GLU A 114 4.71 15.06 -4.03
C GLU A 114 4.23 13.93 -3.11
N TYR A 115 4.20 14.16 -1.80
CA TYR A 115 3.65 13.20 -0.85
C TYR A 115 2.83 13.89 0.24
N LYS A 116 1.96 13.11 0.89
CA LYS A 116 1.19 13.53 2.07
C LYS A 116 1.31 12.50 3.17
N ILE A 117 1.66 12.97 4.37
CA ILE A 117 1.64 12.18 5.60
C ILE A 117 0.23 12.29 6.21
N TRP A 118 -0.45 11.15 6.38
CA TRP A 118 -1.79 11.05 6.98
C TRP A 118 -1.74 10.75 8.46
N GLU A 119 -0.72 10.00 8.88
CA GLU A 119 -0.46 9.67 10.27
C GLU A 119 1.06 9.56 10.46
N SER A 120 1.56 10.07 11.59
CA SER A 120 2.91 9.81 12.08
C SER A 120 2.84 9.63 13.58
N ARG A 121 3.44 8.55 14.09
CA ARG A 121 3.45 8.28 15.53
C ARG A 121 4.72 7.54 15.95
N LYS A 122 5.11 7.77 17.20
CA LYS A 122 6.07 6.90 17.90
C LYS A 122 5.37 5.59 18.27
N LEU A 123 6.05 4.48 18.03
CA LEU A 123 5.59 3.17 18.44
C LEU A 123 5.76 2.98 19.96
N ALA A 124 4.81 2.33 20.59
CA ALA A 124 4.86 2.01 22.01
C ALA A 124 5.79 0.82 22.27
N ALA A 125 6.33 0.73 23.48
CA ALA A 125 7.14 -0.41 23.90
C ALA A 125 6.36 -1.72 23.70
N GLY A 126 6.98 -2.70 23.05
CA GLY A 126 6.37 -4.00 22.76
C GLY A 126 5.61 -4.09 21.43
N GLU A 127 5.35 -2.99 20.72
CA GLU A 127 4.83 -3.06 19.34
C GLU A 127 5.86 -3.68 18.37
N ILE A 128 7.16 -3.62 18.74
CA ILE A 128 8.23 -4.41 18.15
C ILE A 128 8.80 -5.32 19.26
N PRO A 129 8.26 -6.54 19.45
CA PRO A 129 8.54 -7.35 20.64
C PRO A 129 10.02 -7.69 20.89
N GLY A 130 10.83 -7.75 19.84
CA GLY A 130 12.27 -8.03 19.95
C GLY A 130 13.12 -6.82 20.33
N LEU A 131 12.56 -5.61 20.32
CA LEU A 131 13.27 -4.34 20.48
C LEU A 131 12.48 -3.36 21.37
N PRO A 132 12.09 -3.73 22.61
CA PRO A 132 11.15 -2.95 23.43
C PRO A 132 11.67 -1.57 23.86
N ASP A 133 12.98 -1.41 23.98
CA ASP A 133 13.64 -0.17 24.41
C ASP A 133 14.22 0.64 23.24
N VAL A 134 14.00 0.20 22.00
CA VAL A 134 14.52 0.87 20.80
C VAL A 134 13.46 1.83 20.28
N PRO A 135 13.78 3.12 20.06
CA PRO A 135 12.86 4.05 19.44
C PRO A 135 12.45 3.56 18.05
N ALA A 136 11.14 3.50 17.81
CA ALA A 136 10.60 3.18 16.51
C ALA A 136 9.40 4.08 16.19
N TYR A 137 9.18 4.32 14.91
CA TYR A 137 8.19 5.27 14.41
C TYR A 137 7.45 4.67 13.23
N SER A 138 6.14 4.91 13.13
CA SER A 138 5.35 4.54 11.96
C SER A 138 4.73 5.74 11.28
N MET A 139 4.65 5.68 9.96
CA MET A 139 4.01 6.69 9.14
C MET A 139 3.11 6.05 8.08
N LEU A 140 1.98 6.69 7.82
CA LEU A 140 1.12 6.40 6.68
C LEU A 140 1.19 7.56 5.70
N VAL A 141 1.61 7.27 4.48
CA VAL A 141 1.93 8.27 3.46
C VAL A 141 1.22 7.93 2.15
N THR A 142 0.89 8.94 1.35
CA THR A 142 0.44 8.75 -0.04
C THR A 142 1.28 9.58 -1.00
N THR A 143 1.55 9.03 -2.18
CA THR A 143 2.21 9.71 -3.33
C THR A 143 1.39 9.48 -4.60
N PRO A 144 1.39 10.39 -5.59
CA PRO A 144 0.97 10.10 -6.95
C PRO A 144 1.44 8.74 -7.49
N TYR A 145 0.57 8.05 -8.23
CA TYR A 145 1.00 6.87 -8.97
C TYR A 145 1.74 7.29 -10.26
N VAL A 146 3.02 6.95 -10.36
CA VAL A 146 3.87 7.21 -11.54
C VAL A 146 4.13 5.91 -12.30
N GLU A 147 3.65 5.80 -13.54
CA GLU A 147 4.00 4.69 -14.42
C GLU A 147 5.26 5.06 -15.23
N ASN A 148 6.43 4.66 -14.75
CA ASN A 148 7.72 4.96 -15.38
C ASN A 148 8.01 4.19 -16.70
N ARG A 149 6.97 3.89 -17.49
CA ARG A 149 7.12 3.27 -18.82
C ARG A 149 6.22 3.96 -19.85
N GLY A 150 6.73 5.04 -20.44
CA GLY A 150 6.26 5.54 -21.75
C GLY A 150 5.18 6.61 -21.75
N ASN A 151 5.25 7.63 -20.88
CA ASN A 151 4.34 8.79 -20.89
C ASN A 151 2.86 8.49 -20.60
N MET A 152 2.51 7.31 -20.07
CA MET A 152 1.18 7.11 -19.50
C MET A 152 1.21 7.56 -18.04
N LEU A 153 0.79 8.81 -17.80
CA LEU A 153 0.36 9.23 -16.48
C LEU A 153 -0.76 8.26 -16.06
N GLY A 154 -0.60 7.61 -14.90
CA GLY A 154 -1.73 6.92 -14.26
C GLY A 154 -2.91 7.88 -14.14
N HIS A 155 -4.12 7.35 -14.00
CA HIS A 155 -5.28 8.23 -13.88
C HIS A 155 -5.04 9.25 -12.74
N PRO A 156 -5.41 10.54 -12.89
CA PRO A 156 -5.06 11.59 -11.92
C PRO A 156 -5.53 11.33 -10.49
N SER A 157 -6.50 10.44 -10.29
CA SER A 157 -6.96 10.02 -8.96
C SER A 157 -6.20 8.82 -8.37
N GLN A 158 -5.31 8.17 -9.13
CA GLN A 158 -4.50 7.06 -8.64
C GLN A 158 -3.33 7.56 -7.80
N PHE A 159 -3.03 6.78 -6.77
CA PHE A 159 -1.97 7.02 -5.82
C PHE A 159 -1.38 5.69 -5.33
N VAL A 160 -0.23 5.76 -4.69
CA VAL A 160 0.35 4.68 -3.90
C VAL A 160 0.22 5.07 -2.45
N ALA A 161 -0.32 4.17 -1.62
CA ALA A 161 -0.23 4.29 -0.18
C ALA A 161 1.02 3.57 0.31
N LEU A 162 1.78 4.20 1.19
CA LEU A 162 2.97 3.66 1.81
C LEU A 162 2.76 3.60 3.32
N ALA A 163 3.09 2.46 3.93
CA ALA A 163 3.22 2.37 5.37
C ALA A 163 4.69 2.09 5.70
N ILE A 164 5.27 2.99 6.49
CA ILE A 164 6.70 3.02 6.77
C ILE A 164 6.90 2.82 8.26
N VAL A 165 7.82 1.92 8.64
CA VAL A 165 8.31 1.77 10.01
C VAL A 165 9.82 2.03 10.02
N ILE A 166 10.26 2.93 10.89
CA ILE A 166 11.68 3.23 11.10
C ILE A 166 12.07 2.78 12.51
N ILE A 167 13.08 1.91 12.62
CA ILE A 167 13.62 1.40 13.88
C ILE A 167 15.04 1.96 14.06
N ARG A 168 15.26 2.69 15.15
CA ARG A 168 16.46 3.51 15.36
C ARG A 168 17.47 2.80 16.28
N LEU A 169 18.39 2.03 15.71
CA LEU A 169 19.44 1.30 16.44
C LEU A 169 20.65 2.19 16.73
N GLU A 170 20.53 3.05 17.75
CA GLU A 170 21.56 4.04 18.10
C GLU A 170 22.95 3.43 18.34
N LYS A 171 23.01 2.31 19.08
CA LYS A 171 24.26 1.60 19.40
C LYS A 171 24.95 0.99 18.18
N GLN A 172 24.19 0.73 17.12
CA GLN A 172 24.67 0.13 15.88
C GLN A 172 24.84 1.17 14.77
N LYS A 173 24.62 2.46 15.06
CA LYS A 173 24.61 3.54 14.06
C LYS A 173 23.80 3.18 12.81
N THR A 174 22.67 2.49 13.01
CA THR A 174 21.83 1.99 11.94
C THR A 174 20.38 2.43 12.15
N ASP A 175 19.73 2.88 11.08
CA ASP A 175 18.28 2.98 11.03
C ASP A 175 17.75 1.89 10.09
N ILE A 176 16.84 1.07 10.58
CA ILE A 176 16.16 0.05 9.77
C ILE A 176 14.87 0.68 9.25
N VAL A 177 14.70 0.71 7.93
CA VAL A 177 13.50 1.23 7.28
C VAL A 177 12.73 0.07 6.65
N ILE A 178 11.48 -0.09 7.07
CA ILE A 178 10.55 -1.06 6.52
C ILE A 178 9.46 -0.30 5.78
N THR A 179 9.40 -0.45 4.46
CA THR A 179 8.46 0.28 3.60
C THR A 179 7.55 -0.69 2.89
N ALA A 180 6.26 -0.67 3.20
CA ALA A 180 5.24 -1.38 2.45
C ALA A 180 4.56 -0.41 1.47
N ASN A 181 4.52 -0.78 0.19
CA ASN A 181 3.91 -0.01 -0.89
C ASN A 181 2.64 -0.72 -1.39
N MET A 182 1.55 0.01 -1.50
CA MET A 182 0.29 -0.48 -2.05
C MET A 182 -0.26 0.50 -3.10
N PRO A 183 0.05 0.26 -4.39
CA PRO A 183 -0.57 0.99 -5.48
C PRO A 183 -2.08 0.76 -5.50
N HIS A 184 -2.85 1.83 -5.49
CA HIS A 184 -4.30 1.74 -5.64
C HIS A 184 -4.65 1.78 -7.13
N THR A 185 -5.31 0.72 -7.61
CA THR A 185 -5.96 0.77 -8.93
C THR A 185 -7.00 1.87 -8.96
N LEU A 186 -7.42 2.32 -10.14
CA LEU A 186 -8.44 3.35 -10.27
C LEU A 186 -9.72 3.02 -9.47
N ALA A 187 -10.16 1.76 -9.49
CA ALA A 187 -11.34 1.32 -8.76
C ALA A 187 -11.12 1.33 -7.23
N GLU A 188 -9.94 0.93 -6.78
CA GLU A 188 -9.58 0.97 -5.35
C GLU A 188 -9.43 2.41 -4.86
N ALA A 189 -8.80 3.28 -5.65
CA ALA A 189 -8.66 4.70 -5.35
C ALA A 189 -10.02 5.41 -5.26
N ALA A 190 -10.98 5.05 -6.12
CA ALA A 190 -12.34 5.59 -6.07
C ALA A 190 -13.17 5.03 -4.90
N ALA A 191 -12.85 3.83 -4.42
CA ALA A 191 -13.53 3.18 -3.30
C ALA A 191 -12.92 3.55 -1.93
N GLU A 192 -11.67 4.01 -1.92
CA GLU A 192 -10.99 4.50 -0.74
C GLU A 192 -11.61 5.82 -0.27
N LYS A 193 -11.88 5.93 1.03
CA LYS A 193 -12.59 7.06 1.63
C LYS A 193 -11.85 7.64 2.84
N SER A 194 -10.77 7.00 3.26
CA SER A 194 -10.00 7.41 4.43
C SER A 194 -8.77 8.23 4.07
N LEU A 195 -8.22 8.06 2.87
CA LEU A 195 -7.09 8.82 2.34
C LEU A 195 -7.23 8.97 0.82
N CYS A 196 -6.42 9.83 0.23
CA CYS A 196 -6.45 10.07 -1.20
C CYS A 196 -5.07 10.42 -1.73
N ARG A 197 -4.98 10.61 -3.05
CA ARG A 197 -3.81 11.22 -3.67
C ARG A 197 -3.55 12.61 -3.05
N PRO A 198 -2.27 12.99 -2.83
CA PRO A 198 -1.92 14.36 -2.51
C PRO A 198 -2.57 15.37 -3.48
N GLY A 199 -3.10 16.46 -2.93
CA GLY A 199 -3.75 17.53 -3.67
C GLY A 199 -5.25 17.33 -3.95
N LEU A 200 -5.83 16.16 -3.65
CA LEU A 200 -7.27 15.88 -3.83
C LEU A 200 -8.07 15.91 -2.53
N GLU A 201 -7.47 16.34 -1.43
CA GLU A 201 -8.03 16.23 -0.09
C GLU A 201 -9.33 17.01 0.06
N ALA A 202 -9.33 18.28 -0.35
CA ALA A 202 -10.50 19.14 -0.25
C ALA A 202 -11.68 18.60 -1.09
N GLU A 203 -11.39 18.08 -2.30
CA GLU A 203 -12.40 17.50 -3.19
C GLU A 203 -13.02 16.22 -2.63
N GLN A 204 -12.28 15.48 -1.80
CA GLN A 204 -12.73 14.24 -1.17
C GLN A 204 -13.24 14.43 0.26
N GLY A 205 -13.32 15.68 0.75
CA GLY A 205 -13.76 15.98 2.12
C GLY A 205 -12.76 15.58 3.20
N LEU A 206 -11.47 15.48 2.84
CA LEU A 206 -10.34 15.09 3.69
C LEU A 206 -9.38 16.26 3.97
N GLY A 207 -9.91 17.50 4.00
CA GLY A 207 -9.13 18.74 4.18
C GLY A 207 -8.44 18.86 5.54
N ASP A 208 -7.93 20.04 5.88
CA ASP A 208 -6.99 20.25 6.99
C ASP A 208 -7.48 19.76 8.37
N ASP A 209 -8.78 19.83 8.65
CA ASP A 209 -9.37 19.37 9.92
C ASP A 209 -9.57 17.84 9.99
N TYR A 210 -9.28 17.12 8.91
CA TYR A 210 -9.45 15.68 8.84
C TYR A 210 -8.34 14.96 9.59
N THR A 211 -8.73 14.11 10.55
CA THR A 211 -7.83 13.16 11.21
C THR A 211 -8.09 11.78 10.65
N TRP A 212 -7.04 11.16 10.08
CA TRP A 212 -7.14 9.80 9.54
C TRP A 212 -7.55 8.80 10.63
N LYS A 213 -8.38 7.83 10.23
CA LYS A 213 -8.78 6.69 11.07
C LYS A 213 -8.86 5.41 10.24
N PRO A 214 -8.44 4.26 10.79
CA PRO A 214 -8.43 2.99 10.05
C PRO A 214 -9.82 2.42 9.74
N ASP A 215 -10.87 2.85 10.46
CA ASP A 215 -12.22 2.25 10.37
C ASP A 215 -12.81 2.29 8.95
N ASN A 216 -12.52 3.36 8.22
CA ASN A 216 -13.05 3.61 6.87
C ASN A 216 -12.10 3.19 5.75
N ALA A 217 -10.97 2.56 6.07
CA ALA A 217 -10.00 2.12 5.08
C ALA A 217 -10.61 1.11 4.09
N GLY A 218 -10.30 1.31 2.82
CA GLY A 218 -10.59 0.39 1.74
C GLY A 218 -9.79 -0.91 1.86
N GLY A 219 -10.13 -1.91 1.04
CA GLY A 219 -9.50 -3.23 1.11
C GLY A 219 -7.99 -3.22 0.85
N ALA A 220 -7.53 -2.41 -0.11
CA ALA A 220 -6.11 -2.27 -0.43
C ALA A 220 -5.33 -1.66 0.74
N LEU A 221 -5.84 -0.59 1.35
CA LEU A 221 -5.23 0.02 2.53
C LEU A 221 -5.24 -0.91 3.75
N LYS A 222 -6.33 -1.64 3.99
CA LYS A 222 -6.38 -2.65 5.08
C LYS A 222 -5.31 -3.73 4.91
N ASN A 223 -5.11 -4.19 3.67
CA ASN A 223 -4.03 -5.14 3.37
C ASN A 223 -2.65 -4.53 3.63
N LEU A 224 -2.42 -3.27 3.22
CA LEU A 224 -1.18 -2.56 3.50
C LEU A 224 -0.88 -2.50 5.00
N LEU A 225 -1.85 -2.06 5.80
CA LEU A 225 -1.73 -1.96 7.25
C LEU A 225 -1.43 -3.31 7.90
N GLN A 226 -2.12 -4.37 7.45
CA GLN A 226 -1.86 -5.73 7.95
C GLN A 226 -0.44 -6.20 7.60
N VAL A 227 0.06 -5.88 6.39
CA VAL A 227 1.41 -6.27 5.96
C VAL A 227 2.49 -5.62 6.82
N ILE A 228 2.42 -4.30 7.02
CA ILE A 228 3.43 -3.59 7.80
C ILE A 228 3.36 -3.97 9.30
N GLU A 229 2.15 -4.19 9.83
CA GLU A 229 1.93 -4.57 11.21
C GLU A 229 2.52 -5.95 11.50
N GLU A 230 2.20 -6.95 10.67
CA GLU A 230 2.77 -8.29 10.81
C GLU A 230 4.28 -8.28 10.60
N GLY A 231 4.77 -7.54 9.60
CA GLY A 231 6.20 -7.36 9.34
C GLY A 231 6.95 -6.81 10.56
N ALA A 232 6.44 -5.75 11.19
CA ALA A 232 7.04 -5.14 12.36
C ALA A 232 6.93 -6.03 13.62
N LYS A 233 5.77 -6.62 13.89
CA LYS A 233 5.54 -7.49 15.07
C LYS A 233 6.41 -8.73 15.06
N THR A 234 6.70 -9.27 13.88
CA THR A 234 7.50 -10.49 13.71
C THR A 234 8.95 -10.19 13.34
N PHE A 235 9.34 -8.92 13.21
CA PHE A 235 10.72 -8.52 12.96
C PHE A 235 11.63 -8.96 14.11
N ARG A 236 12.64 -9.77 13.81
CA ARG A 236 13.62 -10.27 14.78
C ARG A 236 15.02 -10.17 14.20
N ILE A 237 15.94 -9.65 15.00
CA ILE A 237 17.38 -9.69 14.72
C ILE A 237 17.96 -10.89 15.47
N HIS A 238 18.51 -11.84 14.72
CA HIS A 238 19.14 -13.05 15.26
C HIS A 238 20.66 -12.92 15.31
N ASP A 239 21.25 -12.25 14.32
CA ASP A 239 22.69 -12.02 14.24
C ASP A 239 23.01 -10.52 14.29
N TRP A 240 23.51 -10.07 15.44
CA TRP A 240 23.93 -8.69 15.65
C TRP A 240 25.28 -8.38 15.00
N GLY A 241 26.06 -9.39 14.61
CA GLY A 241 27.30 -9.23 13.85
C GLY A 241 27.08 -8.69 12.43
N LEU A 242 25.82 -8.61 11.99
CA LEU A 242 25.42 -7.89 10.78
C LEU A 242 25.73 -6.39 10.85
N PHE A 243 25.71 -5.80 12.04
CA PHE A 243 25.89 -4.37 12.24
C PHE A 243 27.33 -4.03 12.65
N VAL A 244 27.77 -2.83 12.31
CA VAL A 244 29.03 -2.30 12.81
C VAL A 244 28.86 -1.94 14.29
N HIS A 245 29.73 -2.47 15.14
CA HIS A 245 29.81 -2.09 16.55
C HIS A 245 30.93 -1.07 16.75
N GLU A 246 30.71 -0.03 17.56
CA GLU A 246 31.82 0.71 18.16
C GLU A 246 32.34 -0.05 19.40
N GLU A 247 33.67 -0.08 19.54
CA GLU A 247 34.36 -0.48 20.78
C GLU A 247 34.08 0.49 21.93
#